data_AF-A0A967LCW9-F1
#
_entry.id   AF-A0A967LCW9-F1
#
_cell.length_a   1.000
_cell.length_b   1.000
_cell.length_c   1.000
_cell.angle_alpha   90.00
_cell.angle_beta   90.00
_cell.angle_gamma   90.00
#
_symmetry.space_group_name_H-M   'P 1'
#
loop_
_entity.id
_entity.type
_entity.pdbx_description
1 polymer ?
#
loop_
_entity_poly.entity_id
_entity_poly.type
_entity_poly.pdbx_seq_one_letter_code
_entity_poly.pdbx_strand_id
1 'polypeptide(L)'
;QHCRRQWSLVDDPSLRYTDLAGFDRAMVGWARERDLPASPPARLLHLHNEEKVLIAERGNCLLALNFSPDQSYPDYHFPAPEGRYRVVLDSDATEFGGHGRIDPGVVHHTAGKASELSLYLPSRTALILVPA
;
A
#
# COMPACT_ATOMS: atom_id res chain seq x y z
N GLN A 1 -25.03 2.17 28.19
CA GLN A 1 -23.64 1.83 28.58
C GLN A 1 -22.77 1.61 27.35
N HIS A 2 -22.33 2.67 26.67
CA HIS A 2 -21.46 2.54 25.48
C HIS A 2 -20.25 3.49 25.50
N CYS A 3 -20.12 4.35 26.51
CA CYS A 3 -18.98 5.25 26.67
C CYS A 3 -17.81 4.51 27.36
N ARG A 4 -17.20 3.55 26.66
CA ARG A 4 -15.99 2.84 27.10
C ARG A 4 -15.11 2.46 25.91
N ARG A 5 -13.82 2.22 26.16
CA ARG A 5 -12.91 1.57 25.20
C ARG A 5 -12.73 0.11 25.59
N GLN A 6 -12.74 -0.77 24.60
CA GLN A 6 -12.56 -2.21 24.79
C GLN A 6 -11.13 -2.58 24.38
N TRP A 7 -10.14 -2.11 25.14
CA TRP A 7 -8.72 -2.36 24.81
C TRP A 7 -8.36 -3.85 24.79
N SER A 8 -9.07 -4.66 25.59
CA SER A 8 -8.94 -6.11 25.55
C SER A 8 -9.14 -6.73 24.16
N LEU A 9 -9.83 -6.06 23.23
CA LEU A 9 -10.00 -6.56 21.86
C LEU A 9 -8.68 -6.65 21.09
N VAL A 10 -7.77 -5.69 21.27
CA VAL A 10 -6.46 -5.70 20.60
C VAL A 10 -5.45 -6.57 21.34
N ASP A 11 -5.65 -6.80 22.64
CA ASP A 11 -4.75 -7.63 23.46
C ASP A 11 -5.04 -9.13 23.30
N ASP A 12 -6.20 -9.52 22.78
CA ASP A 12 -6.61 -10.91 22.61
C ASP A 12 -6.07 -11.48 21.27
N PRO A 13 -5.10 -12.41 21.30
CA PRO A 13 -4.51 -12.98 20.10
C PRO A 13 -5.45 -13.93 19.34
N SER A 14 -6.60 -14.32 19.93
CA SER A 14 -7.62 -15.10 19.24
C SER A 14 -8.52 -14.25 18.32
N LEU A 15 -8.40 -12.92 18.37
CA LEU A 15 -9.16 -11.97 17.57
C LEU A 15 -8.28 -11.29 16.51
N ARG A 16 -8.91 -10.77 15.46
CA ARG A 16 -8.25 -10.08 14.33
C ARG A 16 -7.98 -8.59 14.56
N TYR A 17 -8.27 -8.04 15.73
CA TYR A 17 -7.99 -6.61 16.00
C TYR A 17 -6.49 -6.33 16.07
N THR A 18 -5.69 -7.33 16.43
CA THR A 18 -4.22 -7.25 16.43
C THR A 18 -3.68 -6.98 15.03
N ASP A 19 -4.26 -7.59 13.99
CA ASP A 19 -3.90 -7.40 12.58
C ASP A 19 -4.04 -5.92 12.19
N LEU A 20 -5.20 -5.32 12.48
CA LEU A 20 -5.49 -3.91 12.21
C LEU A 20 -4.55 -2.97 12.97
N ALA A 21 -4.30 -3.26 14.24
CA ALA A 21 -3.39 -2.48 15.07
C ALA A 21 -1.92 -2.63 14.61
N GLY A 22 -1.54 -3.80 14.08
CA GLY A 22 -0.24 -4.05 13.47
C GLY A 22 -0.03 -3.16 12.24
N PHE A 23 -1.01 -3.14 11.34
CA PHE A 23 -0.97 -2.29 10.15
C PHE A 23 -0.92 -0.80 10.50
N ASP A 24 -1.74 -0.34 11.46
CA ASP A 24 -1.71 1.06 11.93
C ASP A 24 -0.34 1.47 12.47
N ARG A 25 0.26 0.65 13.33
CA ARG A 25 1.61 0.89 13.85
C ARG A 25 2.67 0.96 12.75
N ALA A 26 2.63 0.03 11.79
CA ALA A 26 3.58 0.00 10.68
C ALA A 26 3.42 1.24 9.78
N MET A 27 2.19 1.57 9.40
CA MET A 27 1.86 2.74 8.58
C MET A 27 2.29 4.05 9.24
N VAL A 28 1.92 4.26 10.51
CA VAL A 28 2.28 5.47 11.26
C VAL A 28 3.78 5.55 11.52
N GLY A 29 4.42 4.43 11.89
CA GLY A 29 5.86 4.36 12.12
C GLY A 29 6.63 4.78 10.87
N TRP A 30 6.33 4.16 9.74
CA TRP A 30 6.98 4.46 8.47
C TRP A 30 6.73 5.90 8.00
N ALA A 31 5.49 6.40 8.12
CA ALA A 31 5.16 7.78 7.72
C ALA A 31 5.91 8.82 8.58
N ARG A 32 6.14 8.54 9.86
CA ARG A 32 6.92 9.40 10.76
C ARG A 32 8.41 9.39 10.45
N GLU A 33 8.98 8.22 10.17
CA GLU A 33 10.40 8.08 9.79
C GLU A 33 10.74 8.88 8.52
N ARG A 34 9.76 9.03 7.62
CA ARG A 34 9.89 9.77 6.36
C ARG A 34 9.43 11.23 6.43
N ASP A 35 8.93 11.68 7.58
CA ASP A 35 8.23 12.96 7.73
C ASP A 35 7.18 13.21 6.63
N LEU A 36 6.51 12.13 6.21
CA LEU A 36 5.56 12.13 5.10
C LEU A 36 4.40 13.13 5.32
N PRO A 37 3.87 13.31 6.54
CA PRO A 37 2.83 14.31 6.78
C PRO A 37 3.28 15.75 6.48
N ALA A 38 4.56 16.08 6.66
CA ALA A 38 5.13 17.38 6.34
C ALA A 38 5.49 17.54 4.86
N SER A 39 5.48 16.46 4.07
CA SER A 39 5.71 16.54 2.63
C SER A 39 4.62 17.36 1.93
N PRO A 40 4.90 17.91 0.73
CA PRO A 40 3.88 18.47 -0.13
C PRO A 40 2.69 17.51 -0.34
N PRO A 41 1.51 18.05 -0.69
CA PRO A 41 0.33 17.23 -1.00
C PRO A 41 0.62 16.14 -2.03
N ALA A 42 -0.15 15.06 -1.94
CA ALA A 42 -0.03 13.96 -2.90
C ALA A 42 -0.37 14.44 -4.32
N ARG A 43 0.42 13.98 -5.28
CA ARG A 43 0.19 14.16 -6.72
C ARG A 43 -0.45 12.89 -7.27
N LEU A 44 -1.63 13.01 -7.85
CA LEU A 44 -2.29 11.90 -8.53
C LEU A 44 -1.48 11.52 -9.79
N LEU A 45 -1.13 10.25 -9.92
CA LEU A 45 -0.45 9.70 -11.10
C LEU A 45 -1.41 8.98 -12.02
N HIS A 46 -2.31 8.18 -11.44
CA HIS A 46 -3.24 7.34 -12.17
C HIS A 46 -4.54 7.17 -11.40
N LEU A 47 -5.67 7.25 -12.09
CA LEU A 47 -7.00 7.03 -11.54
C LEU A 47 -7.85 6.32 -12.58
N HIS A 48 -8.27 5.09 -12.26
CA HIS A 48 -9.16 4.30 -13.12
C HIS A 48 -10.41 3.92 -12.33
N ASN A 49 -11.55 4.54 -12.65
CA ASN A 49 -12.78 4.41 -11.84
C ASN A 49 -13.48 3.05 -12.01
N GLU A 50 -13.46 2.50 -13.22
CA GLU A 50 -14.05 1.19 -13.55
C GLU A 50 -13.28 0.08 -12.82
N GLU A 51 -11.95 0.07 -12.94
CA GLU A 51 -11.04 -0.87 -12.30
C GLU A 51 -10.86 -0.60 -10.80
N LYS A 52 -11.24 0.59 -10.33
CA LYS A 52 -11.14 1.05 -8.94
C LYS A 52 -9.68 1.10 -8.47
N VAL A 53 -8.79 1.52 -9.34
CA VAL A 53 -7.36 1.68 -9.04
C VAL A 53 -7.03 3.16 -8.89
N LEU A 54 -6.31 3.49 -7.81
CA LEU A 54 -5.79 4.83 -7.55
C LEU A 54 -4.29 4.72 -7.27
N ILE A 55 -3.49 5.51 -7.98
CA ILE A 55 -2.05 5.59 -7.76
C ILE A 55 -1.64 7.05 -7.62
N ALA A 56 -0.94 7.36 -6.53
CA ALA A 56 -0.48 8.69 -6.23
C ALA A 56 0.97 8.67 -5.74
N GLU A 57 1.64 9.80 -5.91
CA GLU A 57 2.97 10.04 -5.35
C GLU A 57 2.86 11.04 -4.19
N ARG A 58 3.55 10.75 -3.09
CA ARG A 58 3.74 11.71 -2.00
C ARG A 58 5.09 11.49 -1.35
N GLY A 59 5.88 12.56 -1.16
CA GLY A 59 7.17 12.49 -0.48
C GLY A 59 8.12 11.44 -1.08
N ASN A 60 8.24 11.38 -2.42
CA ASN A 60 9.04 10.40 -3.17
C ASN A 60 8.64 8.93 -2.92
N CYS A 61 7.37 8.70 -2.57
CA CYS A 61 6.81 7.37 -2.35
C CYS A 61 5.58 7.21 -3.25
N LEU A 62 5.44 6.03 -3.85
CA LEU A 62 4.26 5.67 -4.63
C LEU A 62 3.27 4.94 -3.72
N LEU A 63 2.00 5.37 -3.75
CA LEU A 63 0.89 4.72 -3.09
C LEU A 63 0.01 4.11 -4.19
N ALA A 64 -0.05 2.79 -4.28
CA ALA A 64 -0.90 2.07 -5.23
C ALA A 64 -2.03 1.36 -4.48
N LEU A 65 -3.28 1.71 -4.79
CA LEU A 65 -4.45 1.15 -4.13
C LEU A 65 -5.36 0.48 -5.16
N ASN A 66 -5.72 -0.78 -4.91
CA ASN A 66 -6.74 -1.50 -5.65
C ASN A 66 -7.98 -1.63 -4.76
N PHE A 67 -9.01 -0.81 -5.03
CA PHE A 67 -10.30 -0.85 -4.35
C PHE A 67 -11.30 -1.80 -5.02
N SER A 68 -10.90 -2.55 -6.04
CA SER A 68 -11.76 -3.54 -6.67
C SER A 68 -12.22 -4.57 -5.65
N PRO A 69 -13.53 -4.91 -5.61
CA PRO A 69 -14.03 -5.86 -4.62
C PRO A 69 -13.59 -7.29 -4.90
N ASP A 70 -13.22 -7.61 -6.14
CA ASP A 70 -13.00 -8.97 -6.65
C ASP A 70 -11.88 -9.06 -7.71
N GLN A 71 -11.51 -7.97 -8.39
CA GLN A 71 -10.47 -8.03 -9.44
C GLN A 71 -9.07 -7.82 -8.90
N SER A 72 -8.17 -8.71 -9.33
CA SER A 72 -6.73 -8.63 -9.10
C SER A 72 -6.01 -8.48 -10.45
N TYR A 73 -5.00 -7.63 -10.52
CA TYR A 73 -4.32 -7.27 -11.77
C TYR A 73 -2.86 -7.71 -11.73
N PRO A 74 -2.42 -8.75 -12.47
CA PRO A 74 -1.06 -9.28 -12.41
C PRO A 74 0.02 -8.32 -12.94
N ASP A 75 -0.26 -7.65 -14.05
CA ASP A 75 0.68 -6.76 -14.75
C ASP A 75 0.02 -5.39 -14.95
N TYR A 76 -0.30 -4.70 -13.85
CA TYR A 76 -0.98 -3.42 -13.93
C TYR A 76 0.01 -2.30 -14.28
N HIS A 77 -0.08 -1.81 -15.51
CA HIS A 77 0.78 -0.75 -16.04
C HIS A 77 0.25 0.65 -15.74
N PHE A 78 1.14 1.55 -15.31
CA PHE A 78 0.83 2.96 -15.11
C PHE A 78 2.07 3.85 -15.24
N PRO A 79 1.93 5.14 -15.56
CA PRO A 79 3.04 6.08 -15.61
C PRO A 79 3.64 6.35 -14.21
N ALA A 80 4.96 6.28 -14.09
CA ALA A 80 5.69 6.58 -12.86
C ALA A 80 7.01 7.33 -13.16
N PRO A 81 7.59 8.04 -12.18
CA PRO A 81 8.95 8.57 -12.35
C PRO A 81 9.94 7.45 -12.70
N GLU A 82 10.91 7.75 -13.56
CA GLU A 82 11.90 6.74 -13.96
C GLU A 82 12.71 6.26 -12.75
N GLY A 83 12.82 4.95 -12.57
CA GLY A 83 13.59 4.37 -11.50
C GLY A 83 13.33 2.91 -11.21
N ARG A 84 13.86 2.50 -10.07
CA ARG A 84 13.70 1.18 -9.47
C ARG A 84 12.94 1.35 -8.18
N TYR A 85 11.99 0.48 -7.91
CA TYR A 85 11.08 0.60 -6.78
C TYR A 85 11.01 -0.71 -6.02
N ARG A 86 10.92 -0.62 -4.70
CA ARG A 86 10.65 -1.76 -3.81
C ARG A 86 9.46 -1.46 -2.92
N VAL A 87 8.69 -2.49 -2.59
CA VAL A 87 7.59 -2.39 -1.64
C VAL A 87 8.15 -2.24 -0.23
N VAL A 88 7.61 -1.29 0.54
CA VAL A 88 7.98 -1.04 1.95
C VAL A 88 6.83 -1.25 2.92
N LEU A 89 5.59 -1.20 2.42
CA LEU A 89 4.39 -1.53 3.16
C LEU A 89 3.42 -2.22 2.21
N ASP A 90 2.93 -3.39 2.59
CA ASP A 90 1.96 -4.19 1.87
C ASP A 90 0.81 -4.51 2.82
N SER A 91 -0.40 -4.01 2.54
CA SER A 91 -1.58 -4.30 3.37
C SER A 91 -2.04 -5.76 3.27
N ASP A 92 -1.61 -6.51 2.25
CA ASP A 92 -1.92 -7.93 2.09
C ASP A 92 -0.92 -8.85 2.81
N ALA A 93 0.09 -8.30 3.50
CA ALA A 93 1.03 -9.11 4.26
C ALA A 93 0.31 -9.92 5.35
N THR A 94 0.78 -11.14 5.61
CA THR A 94 0.14 -12.06 6.57
C THR A 94 0.19 -11.53 8.01
N GLU A 95 1.19 -10.72 8.35
CA GLU A 95 1.29 -10.06 9.66
C GLU A 95 0.20 -9.00 9.90
N PHE A 96 -0.46 -8.54 8.84
CA PHE A 96 -1.61 -7.63 8.89
C PHE A 96 -2.93 -8.35 8.58
N GLY A 97 -2.94 -9.69 8.64
CA GLY A 97 -4.13 -10.51 8.38
C GLY A 97 -4.50 -10.64 6.91
N GLY A 98 -3.63 -10.25 5.98
CA GLY A 98 -3.79 -10.43 4.54
C GLY A 98 -3.38 -11.83 4.04
N HIS A 99 -3.34 -12.02 2.73
CA HIS A 99 -3.11 -13.32 2.09
C HIS A 99 -1.63 -13.60 1.71
N GLY A 100 -0.73 -12.63 1.87
CA GLY A 100 0.70 -12.78 1.60
C GLY A 100 1.04 -12.99 0.13
N ARG A 101 0.35 -12.30 -0.78
CA ARG A 101 0.47 -12.53 -2.23
C ARG A 101 1.58 -11.72 -2.92
N ILE A 102 2.15 -10.73 -2.23
CA ILE A 102 3.25 -9.91 -2.74
C ILE A 102 4.58 -10.46 -2.23
N ASP A 103 5.54 -10.63 -3.14
CA ASP A 103 6.93 -10.96 -2.77
C ASP A 103 7.70 -9.67 -2.45
N PRO A 104 8.12 -9.44 -1.18
CA PRO A 104 8.84 -8.23 -0.78
C PRO A 104 10.27 -8.16 -1.34
N GLY A 105 10.81 -9.27 -1.89
CA GLY A 105 12.13 -9.32 -2.50
C GLY A 105 12.17 -8.77 -3.94
N VAL A 106 11.02 -8.54 -4.57
CA VAL A 106 10.94 -8.06 -5.95
C VAL A 106 11.26 -6.58 -6.05
N VAL A 107 12.15 -6.23 -6.98
CA VAL A 107 12.41 -4.86 -7.40
C VAL A 107 11.69 -4.61 -8.72
N HIS A 108 10.85 -3.59 -8.76
CA HIS A 108 10.10 -3.16 -9.94
C HIS A 108 10.88 -2.08 -10.68
N HIS A 109 10.85 -2.11 -12.00
CA HIS A 109 11.60 -1.18 -12.84
C HIS A 109 10.63 -0.47 -13.78
N THR A 110 10.77 0.86 -13.91
CA THR A 110 10.09 1.55 -14.99
C THR A 110 10.72 1.19 -16.32
N ALA A 111 9.89 1.00 -17.36
CA ALA A 111 10.35 0.68 -18.70
C ALA A 111 9.57 1.44 -19.77
N GLY A 112 10.08 1.40 -21.00
CA GLY A 112 9.45 2.01 -22.17
C GLY A 112 9.66 3.52 -22.29
N LYS A 113 9.16 4.10 -23.39
CA LYS A 113 9.35 5.52 -23.72
C LYS A 113 8.58 6.48 -22.79
N ALA A 114 7.56 5.98 -22.11
CA ALA A 114 6.69 6.75 -21.22
C ALA A 114 7.00 6.52 -19.73
N SER A 115 8.05 5.75 -19.40
CA SER A 115 8.42 5.37 -18.03
C SER A 115 7.24 4.77 -17.26
N GLU A 116 6.84 3.56 -17.65
CA GLU A 116 5.73 2.85 -17.00
C GLU A 116 6.26 1.83 -15.99
N LEU A 117 5.64 1.77 -14.83
CA LEU A 117 5.84 0.72 -13.83
C LEU A 117 4.73 -0.33 -13.99
N SER A 118 5.08 -1.61 -13.77
CA SER A 118 4.10 -2.71 -13.72
C SER A 118 4.12 -3.34 -12.33
N LEU A 119 2.93 -3.53 -11.76
CA LEU A 119 2.73 -4.12 -10.43
C LEU A 119 1.66 -5.21 -10.49
N TYR A 120 1.86 -6.24 -9.66
CA TYR A 120 0.75 -7.09 -9.25
C TYR A 120 -0.07 -6.38 -8.18
N LEU A 121 -1.35 -6.11 -8.47
CA LEU A 121 -2.29 -5.45 -7.57
C LEU A 121 -3.46 -6.39 -7.20
N PRO A 122 -3.37 -7.13 -6.09
CA PRO A 122 -4.49 -7.95 -5.63
C PRO A 122 -5.71 -7.09 -5.23
N SER A 123 -6.91 -7.66 -5.32
CA SER A 123 -8.16 -6.98 -4.92
C SER A 123 -8.12 -6.52 -3.46
N ARG A 124 -8.58 -5.30 -3.17
CA ARG A 124 -8.65 -4.69 -1.82
C ARG A 124 -7.30 -4.57 -1.12
N THR A 125 -6.27 -4.14 -1.83
CA THR A 125 -4.91 -3.98 -1.29
C THR A 125 -4.38 -2.57 -1.48
N ALA A 126 -3.41 -2.21 -0.64
CA ALA A 126 -2.64 -0.99 -0.72
C ALA A 126 -1.15 -1.33 -0.60
N LEU A 127 -0.36 -0.85 -1.56
CA LEU A 127 1.09 -0.97 -1.58
C LEU A 127 1.72 0.41 -1.48
N ILE A 128 2.77 0.53 -0.67
CA ILE A 128 3.67 1.68 -0.66
C ILE A 128 5.00 1.25 -1.22
N LEU A 129 5.47 1.97 -2.24
CA LEU A 129 6.77 1.74 -2.88
C LEU A 129 7.67 2.95 -2.73
N VAL A 130 8.97 2.70 -2.61
CA VAL A 130 10.03 3.73 -2.57
C VAL A 130 11.11 3.41 -3.60
N PRO A 131 11.87 4.43 -4.04
CA PRO A 131 13.09 4.19 -4.81
C PRO A 131 14.01 3.17 -4.12
N ALA A 132 14.46 2.17 -4.86
CA ALA A 132 15.30 1.06 -4.40
C ALA A 132 16.79 1.40 -4.48
#